data_AF-A0A7J0CE23-F1
#
_entry.id   AF-A0A7J0CE23-F1
#
_cell.length_a   1.000
_cell.length_b   1.000
_cell.length_c   1.000
_cell.angle_alpha   90.00
_cell.angle_beta   90.00
_cell.angle_gamma   90.00
#
_symmetry.space_group_name_H-M   'P 1'
#
loop_
_entity.id
_entity.type
_entity.pdbx_description
1 polymer ?
#
loop_
_entity_poly.entity_id
_entity_poly.type
_entity_poly.pdbx_seq_one_letter_code
_entity_poly.pdbx_strand_id
1 'polypeptide(L)'
;MSKAALTDFTGAEIYPGRLITFSTRRGNRVRVTEAIVLETLTDRSSGRVVPKLRVRPTGRESGISARKTTDIRTIGAEHVVVISDAPTA
;
A
#
# COMPACT_ATOMS: atom_id res chain seq x y z
N MET A 1 2.20 -20.48 15.95
CA MET A 1 1.29 -20.47 14.77
C MET A 1 1.93 -19.58 13.72
N SER A 2 2.26 -20.12 12.55
CA SER A 2 2.74 -19.30 11.43
C SER A 2 1.65 -18.26 11.13
N LYS A 3 2.03 -16.99 11.11
CA LYS A 3 1.14 -15.91 10.71
C LYS A 3 0.88 -16.13 9.23
N ALA A 4 -0.38 -16.30 8.83
CA ALA A 4 -0.72 -16.41 7.41
C ALA A 4 -0.13 -15.20 6.66
N ALA A 5 0.54 -15.45 5.54
CA ALA A 5 1.16 -14.41 4.73
C ALA A 5 0.10 -13.42 4.26
N LEU A 6 0.39 -12.12 4.38
CA LEU A 6 -0.49 -11.09 3.85
C LEU A 6 -0.29 -11.04 2.34
N THR A 7 -1.34 -11.34 1.58
CA THR A 7 -1.30 -11.38 0.12
C THR A 7 -2.24 -10.35 -0.48
N ASP A 8 -1.93 -9.91 -1.69
CA ASP A 8 -2.90 -9.18 -2.52
C ASP A 8 -3.90 -10.15 -3.19
N PHE A 9 -4.83 -9.60 -3.97
CA PHE A 9 -5.85 -10.40 -4.64
C PHE A 9 -5.30 -11.35 -5.71
N THR A 10 -4.05 -11.16 -6.14
CA THR A 10 -3.36 -12.04 -7.10
C THR A 10 -2.65 -13.21 -6.41
N GLY A 11 -2.59 -13.19 -5.07
CA GLY A 11 -1.82 -14.14 -4.27
C GLY A 11 -0.37 -13.71 -4.05
N ALA A 12 0.05 -12.54 -4.52
CA ALA A 12 1.40 -12.04 -4.31
C ALA A 12 1.58 -11.56 -2.86
N GLU A 13 2.67 -11.99 -2.23
CA GLU A 13 2.95 -11.64 -0.83
C GLU A 13 3.36 -10.17 -0.67
N ILE A 14 2.74 -9.51 0.30
CA ILE A 14 2.97 -8.14 0.72
C ILE A 14 3.87 -8.16 1.96
N TYR A 15 5.11 -7.69 1.80
CA TYR A 15 6.08 -7.52 2.88
C TYR A 15 6.85 -6.19 2.72
N PRO A 16 7.55 -5.72 3.77
CA PRO A 16 8.38 -4.52 3.69
C PRO A 16 9.39 -4.57 2.54
N GLY A 17 9.48 -3.51 1.76
CA GLY A 17 10.31 -3.44 0.56
C GLY A 17 9.58 -3.86 -0.72
N ARG A 18 8.31 -4.25 -0.69
CA ARG A 18 7.50 -4.40 -1.91
C ARG A 18 7.10 -3.05 -2.48
N LEU A 19 7.08 -2.97 -3.81
CA LEU A 19 6.45 -1.91 -4.56
C LEU A 19 5.00 -2.30 -4.82
N ILE A 20 4.08 -1.41 -4.47
CA ILE A 20 2.64 -1.66 -4.58
C ILE A 20 1.92 -0.50 -5.25
N THR A 21 0.71 -0.76 -5.74
CA THR A 21 -0.27 0.28 -6.04
C THR A 21 -1.35 0.34 -4.97
N PHE A 22 -1.90 1.52 -4.72
CA PHE A 22 -3.13 1.69 -3.94
C PHE A 22 -3.97 2.85 -4.46
N SER A 23 -5.29 2.77 -4.23
CA SER A 23 -6.23 3.82 -4.59
C SER A 23 -6.19 4.98 -3.58
N THR A 24 -6.03 6.21 -4.08
CA THR A 24 -6.14 7.44 -3.27
C THR A 24 -7.27 8.32 -3.81
N ARG A 25 -8.13 8.82 -2.93
CA ARG A 25 -9.16 9.80 -3.30
C ARG A 25 -8.54 11.17 -3.64
N ARG A 26 -8.99 11.77 -4.74
CA ARG A 26 -8.65 13.14 -5.18
C ARG A 26 -9.93 13.89 -5.52
N GLY A 27 -10.52 14.56 -4.54
CA GLY A 27 -11.84 15.19 -4.67
C GLY A 27 -12.91 14.15 -5.02
N ASN A 28 -13.57 14.31 -6.16
CA ASN A 28 -14.58 13.39 -6.69
C ASN A 28 -14.00 12.30 -7.62
N ARG A 29 -12.67 12.22 -7.74
CA ARG A 29 -11.98 11.20 -8.54
C ARG A 29 -11.15 10.28 -7.64
N VAL A 30 -10.72 9.17 -8.23
CA VAL A 30 -9.73 8.25 -7.65
C VAL A 30 -8.51 8.24 -8.56
N ARG A 31 -7.33 8.21 -7.96
CA ARG A 31 -6.06 7.96 -8.64
C ARG A 31 -5.40 6.73 -8.06
N VAL A 32 -4.60 6.06 -8.87
CA VAL A 32 -3.73 4.97 -8.45
C VAL A 32 -2.39 5.58 -8.07
N THR A 33 -1.84 5.20 -6.93
CA THR A 33 -0.57 5.69 -6.41
C THR A 33 0.36 4.52 -6.22
N GLU A 34 1.58 4.65 -6.73
CA GLU A 34 2.66 3.71 -6.43
C GLU A 34 3.30 4.07 -5.08
N ALA A 35 3.61 3.05 -4.27
CA ALA A 35 4.27 3.23 -2.99
C ALA A 35 5.13 2.02 -2.61
N ILE A 36 6.10 2.28 -1.75
CA ILE A 36 6.93 1.27 -1.12
C ILE A 36 6.30 0.90 0.23
N VAL A 37 6.13 -0.40 0.48
CA VAL A 37 5.72 -0.91 1.79
C VAL A 37 6.88 -0.77 2.77
N LEU A 38 6.64 -0.10 3.89
CA LEU A 38 7.62 0.04 4.97
C LEU A 38 7.37 -0.95 6.10
N GLU A 39 6.10 -1.21 6.40
CA GLU A 39 5.72 -2.05 7.54
C GLU A 39 4.32 -2.63 7.32
N THR A 40 4.13 -3.89 7.72
CA THR A 40 2.81 -4.53 7.79
C THR A 40 2.28 -4.43 9.23
N LEU A 41 1.08 -3.88 9.38
CA LEU A 41 0.43 -3.66 10.66
C LEU A 41 -0.85 -4.49 10.77
N THR A 42 -1.27 -4.72 12.01
CA THR A 42 -2.57 -5.33 12.32
C THR A 42 -3.32 -4.42 13.27
N ASP A 43 -4.46 -3.90 12.84
CA ASP A 43 -5.37 -3.16 13.70
C ASP A 43 -6.43 -4.11 14.27
N ARG A 44 -6.73 -3.96 15.56
CA ARG A 44 -7.75 -4.73 16.30
C ARG A 44 -8.74 -3.84 17.04
N SER A 45 -8.64 -2.51 16.90
CA SER A 45 -9.43 -1.54 17.64
C SER A 45 -10.94 -1.64 17.36
N SER A 46 -11.33 -2.14 16.19
CA SER A 46 -12.74 -2.34 15.81
C SER A 46 -13.32 -3.69 16.22
N GLY A 47 -12.62 -4.47 17.06
CA GLY A 47 -13.01 -5.83 17.44
C GLY A 47 -12.82 -6.86 16.31
N ARG A 48 -12.18 -6.46 15.20
CA ARG A 48 -11.83 -7.31 14.05
C ARG A 48 -10.38 -7.11 13.68
N VAL A 49 -9.76 -8.14 13.11
CA VAL A 49 -8.38 -8.08 12.61
C VAL A 49 -8.39 -7.42 11.24
N VAL A 50 -7.89 -6.18 11.15
CA VAL A 50 -7.79 -5.42 9.90
C VAL A 50 -6.32 -5.25 9.52
N PRO A 51 -5.86 -5.81 8.40
CA PRO A 51 -4.50 -5.62 7.93
C PRO A 51 -4.30 -4.19 7.40
N LYS A 52 -3.26 -3.53 7.88
CA LYS A 52 -2.86 -2.19 7.45
C LYS A 52 -1.41 -2.20 6.98
N LEU A 53 -1.04 -1.21 6.16
CA LEU A 53 0.31 -1.03 5.67
C LEU A 53 0.77 0.39 5.97
N ARG A 54 2.01 0.54 6.47
CA ARG A 54 2.70 1.83 6.38
C ARG A 54 3.45 1.87 5.07
N VAL A 55 3.21 2.92 4.30
CA VAL A 55 3.72 3.03 2.93
C VAL A 55 4.30 4.41 2.69
N ARG A 56 5.29 4.50 1.80
CA ARG A 56 5.84 5.76 1.28
C ARG A 56 5.52 5.85 -0.22
N PRO A 57 4.68 6.81 -0.66
CA PRO A 57 4.45 7.05 -2.07
C PRO A 57 5.76 7.37 -2.81
N THR A 58 5.92 6.85 -4.04
CA THR A 58 7.09 7.13 -4.89
C THR A 58 6.97 8.44 -5.66
N GLY A 59 5.77 9.02 -5.70
CA GLY A 59 5.44 10.18 -6.53
C GLY A 59 4.85 9.81 -7.89
N ARG A 60 4.96 8.54 -8.32
CA ARG A 60 4.30 8.01 -9.51
C ARG A 60 2.82 7.77 -9.23
N GLU A 61 1.96 8.39 -10.03
CA GLU A 61 0.51 8.29 -9.91
C GLU A 61 -0.16 8.23 -11.28
N SER A 62 -1.36 7.67 -11.34
CA SER A 62 -2.20 7.79 -12.52
C SER A 62 -2.81 9.19 -12.63
N GLY A 63 -2.97 9.67 -13.87
CA GLY A 63 -3.53 10.98 -14.20
C GLY A 63 -2.50 11.98 -14.71
N ILE A 64 -2.88 13.26 -14.72
CA ILE A 64 -2.11 14.35 -15.37
C ILE A 64 -1.22 15.15 -14.41
N SER A 65 -1.19 14.79 -13.12
CA SER A 65 -0.44 15.55 -12.11
C SER A 65 0.19 14.63 -11.08
N ALA A 66 1.48 14.83 -10.81
CA ALA A 66 2.19 14.14 -9.75
C ALA A 66 1.66 14.50 -8.34
N ARG A 67 1.98 13.65 -7.36
CA ARG A 67 1.70 13.91 -5.95
C ARG A 67 2.55 15.08 -5.43
N LYS A 68 1.97 15.93 -4.59
CA LYS A 68 2.71 17.05 -3.95
C LYS A 68 3.63 16.60 -2.80
N THR A 69 3.26 15.57 -2.04
CA THR A 69 4.02 15.09 -0.88
C THR A 69 4.19 13.59 -0.92
N THR A 70 5.32 13.07 -0.46
CA THR A 70 5.59 11.62 -0.38
C THR A 70 5.56 11.13 1.06
N ASP A 71 4.76 11.80 1.90
CA ASP A 71 4.70 11.51 3.33
C ASP A 71 4.26 10.07 3.58
N ILE A 72 4.81 9.49 4.65
CA ILE A 72 4.44 8.14 5.09
C ILE A 72 2.96 8.13 5.47
N ARG A 73 2.23 7.11 5.01
CA ARG A 73 0.81 6.94 5.27
C ARG A 73 0.50 5.53 5.73
N THR A 74 -0.54 5.43 6.56
CA THR A 74 -1.15 4.15 6.89
C THR A 74 -2.37 3.93 6.01
N ILE A 75 -2.39 2.82 5.28
CA ILE A 75 -3.49 2.42 4.39
C ILE A 75 -4.01 1.04 4.78
N GLY A 76 -5.23 0.69 4.36
CA GLY A 76 -5.70 -0.70 4.41
C GLY A 76 -5.00 -1.55 3.36
N ALA A 77 -4.80 -2.83 3.64
CA ALA A 77 -4.18 -3.76 2.70
C ALA A 77 -5.14 -4.30 1.61
N GLU A 78 -6.45 -4.02 1.73
CA GLU A 78 -7.52 -4.64 0.94
C GLU A 78 -7.54 -4.23 -0.53
N HIS A 79 -7.06 -3.03 -0.85
CA HIS A 79 -7.10 -2.44 -2.20
C HIS A 79 -5.71 -2.14 -2.71
N VAL A 80 -4.85 -3.14 -2.60
CA VAL A 80 -3.43 -3.09 -2.93
C VAL A 80 -3.10 -4.18 -3.94
N VAL A 81 -2.16 -3.89 -4.84
CA VAL A 81 -1.58 -4.86 -5.78
C VAL A 81 -0.07 -4.73 -5.75
N VAL A 82 0.64 -5.84 -5.62
CA VAL A 82 2.10 -5.90 -5.72
C VAL A 82 2.51 -5.73 -7.18
N ILE A 83 3.43 -4.81 -7.43
CA ILE A 83 3.99 -4.54 -8.76
C ILE A 83 5.29 -5.32 -8.94
N SER A 84 6.20 -5.17 -7.98
CA SER A 84 7.56 -5.70 -8.00
C SER A 84 8.19 -5.57 -6.62
N ASP A 85 9.46 -5.94 -6.49
CA ASP A 85 10.29 -5.42 -5.40
C ASP A 85 10.54 -3.92 -5.58
N ALA A 86 10.73 -3.21 -4.46
CA ALA A 86 11.15 -1.83 -4.50
C ALA A 86 12.56 -1.74 -5.10
N PRO A 87 12.86 -0.67 -5.85
CA PRO A 87 14.21 -0.44 -6.33
C PRO A 87 15.19 -0.47 -5.16
N THR A 88 16.26 -1.26 -5.28
CA THR A 88 17.39 -1.16 -4.36
C THR A 88 17.99 0.22 -4.52
N ALA A 89 18.17 0.94 -3.41
CA ALA A 89 18.80 2.26 -3.40
C ALA A 89 20.27 2.16 -3.86
#